data_AF-A0A3C0P1W2-F1
#
_entry.id   AF-A0A3C0P1W2-F1
#
_cell.length_a   1.000
_cell.length_b   1.000
_cell.length_c   1.000
_cell.angle_alpha   90.00
_cell.angle_beta   90.00
_cell.angle_gamma   90.00
#
_symmetry.space_group_name_H-M   'P 1'
#
loop_
_entity.id
_entity.type
_entity.pdbx_description
1 polymer ?
#
loop_
_entity_poly.entity_id
_entity_poly.type
_entity_poly.pdbx_seq_one_letter_code
_entity_poly.pdbx_strand_id
1 'polypeptide(L)' 'FGGFTPAFYSAYNEIIPVDPGYKDRRDLYNLYHLLNHLNLFGRGYLGEVLSVINHYV' A
#
# COMPACT_ATOMS: atom_id res chain seq x y z
N PHE A 1 4.13 2.19 -6.38
CA PHE A 1 4.27 0.73 -6.65
C PHE A 1 3.55 0.34 -7.93
N GLY A 2 3.99 -0.71 -8.63
CA GLY A 2 3.47 -1.13 -9.93
C GLY A 2 2.23 -2.05 -9.91
N GLY A 3 1.89 -2.64 -8.76
CA GLY A 3 0.75 -3.55 -8.62
C GLY A 3 0.83 -4.82 -9.47
N PHE A 4 -0.23 -5.63 -9.43
CA PHE A 4 -0.41 -6.78 -10.30
C PHE A 4 -1.52 -6.52 -11.33
N THR A 5 -1.69 -7.44 -12.28
CA THR A 5 -2.77 -7.34 -13.28
C THR A 5 -4.15 -7.52 -12.60
N PRO A 6 -5.23 -6.98 -13.19
CA PRO A 6 -6.59 -7.19 -12.67
C PRO A 6 -6.95 -8.67 -12.52
N ALA A 7 -6.48 -9.52 -13.45
CA ALA A 7 -6.72 -10.96 -13.42
C ALA A 7 -6.19 -11.64 -12.14
N PHE A 8 -5.05 -11.18 -11.61
CA PHE A 8 -4.51 -11.67 -10.35
C PHE A 8 -5.46 -11.38 -9.18
N TYR A 9 -5.94 -10.14 -9.07
CA TYR A 9 -6.83 -9.75 -7.97
C TYR A 9 -8.18 -10.46 -8.05
N SER A 10 -8.73 -10.65 -9.25
CA SER A 10 -9.97 -11.41 -9.45
C SER A 10 -9.83 -12.86 -8.99
N ALA A 11 -8.80 -13.57 -9.49
CA ALA A 11 -8.58 -14.96 -9.12
C ALA A 11 -8.30 -15.16 -7.62
N TYR A 12 -7.57 -14.22 -6.99
CA TYR A 12 -7.36 -14.26 -5.54
C TYR A 12 -8.68 -14.12 -4.78
N ASN A 13 -9.51 -13.13 -5.14
CA ASN A 13 -10.76 -12.82 -4.45
C ASN A 13 -11.84 -13.90 -4.63
N GLU A 14 -11.77 -14.72 -5.68
CA GLU A 14 -12.64 -15.88 -5.88
C GLU A 14 -12.41 -16.98 -4.84
N ILE A 15 -11.15 -17.16 -4.39
CA ILE A 15 -10.76 -18.21 -3.44
C ILE A 15 -10.78 -17.67 -2.01
N ILE A 16 -10.23 -16.48 -1.81
CA ILE A 16 -10.14 -15.81 -0.51
C ILE A 16 -10.69 -14.39 -0.68
N PRO A 17 -11.97 -14.17 -0.35
CA PRO A 17 -12.56 -12.84 -0.43
C PRO A 17 -11.79 -11.86 0.44
N VAL A 18 -11.53 -10.68 -0.13
CA VAL A 18 -10.82 -9.63 0.58
C VAL A 18 -11.70 -9.07 1.70
N ASP A 19 -11.13 -8.95 2.89
CA ASP A 19 -11.84 -8.46 4.06
C ASP A 19 -12.38 -7.03 3.87
N PRO A 20 -13.55 -6.71 4.47
CA PRO A 20 -14.02 -5.34 4.59
C PRO A 20 -12.95 -4.41 5.15
N GLY A 21 -12.89 -3.19 4.60
CA GLY A 21 -11.89 -2.18 4.99
C GLY A 21 -10.48 -2.43 4.45
N TYR A 22 -10.25 -3.44 3.59
CA TYR A 22 -8.94 -3.62 2.94
C TYR A 22 -8.49 -2.38 2.18
N LYS A 23 -9.41 -1.70 1.46
CA LYS A 23 -9.07 -0.47 0.73
C LYS A 23 -8.45 0.57 1.65
N ASP A 24 -9.00 0.71 2.85
CA ASP A 24 -8.52 1.65 3.86
C ASP A 24 -7.27 1.15 4.58
N ARG A 25 -7.00 -0.16 4.66
CA ARG A 25 -5.77 -0.70 5.27
C ARG A 25 -4.62 -0.86 4.28
N ARG A 26 -4.89 -0.90 2.98
CA ARG A 26 -3.88 -1.12 1.93
C ARG A 26 -2.76 -0.08 2.00
N ASP A 27 -3.14 1.19 2.17
CA ASP A 27 -2.15 2.28 2.18
C ASP A 27 -1.34 2.26 3.49
N LEU A 28 -1.96 1.89 4.61
CA LEU A 28 -1.26 1.58 5.88
C LEU A 28 -0.28 0.41 5.74
N TYR A 29 -0.64 -0.67 5.05
CA TYR A 29 0.28 -1.79 4.78
C TYR A 29 1.46 -1.34 3.90
N ASN A 30 1.19 -0.50 2.90
CA ASN A 30 2.23 0.07 2.04
C ASN A 30 3.14 1.06 2.76
N LEU A 31 2.70 1.69 3.86
CA LEU A 31 3.51 2.64 4.63
C LEU A 31 4.83 2.02 5.09
N TYR A 32 4.83 0.74 5.50
CA TYR A 32 6.05 0.04 5.85
C TYR A 32 7.07 0.05 4.70
N HIS A 33 6.60 -0.26 3.48
CA HIS A 33 7.47 -0.25 2.31
C HIS A 33 7.90 1.17 1.94
N LEU A 34 7.03 2.17 2.03
CA LEU A 34 7.39 3.56 1.78
C LEU A 34 8.46 4.07 2.75
N LEU A 35 8.36 3.74 4.03
CA LEU A 35 9.39 4.04 5.03
C LEU A 35 10.70 3.32 4.70
N ASN A 36 10.64 2.05 4.29
CA ASN A 36 11.81 1.33 3.84
C ASN A 36 12.46 1.99 2.61
N HIS A 37 11.66 2.47 1.65
CA HIS A 37 12.16 3.17 0.47
C HIS A 37 12.74 4.54 0.82
N LEU A 38 12.13 5.27 1.75
CA LEU A 38 12.69 6.52 2.28
C LEU A 38 14.06 6.27 2.93
N ASN A 39 14.19 5.20 3.71
CA ASN A 39 15.46 4.85 4.37
C ASN A 39 16.55 4.42 3.38
N LEU A 40 16.20 3.64 2.35
CA LEU A 40 17.18 3.05 1.42
C LEU A 40 17.49 3.95 0.22
N PHE A 41 16.53 4.74 -0.25
CA PHE A 41 16.61 5.50 -1.50
C PHE A 41 16.43 7.01 -1.32
N GLY A 42 16.17 7.46 -0.08
CA GLY A 42 16.22 8.86 0.30
C GLY A 42 14.92 9.64 0.08
N ARG A 43 15.06 10.96 0.11
CA ARG A 43 13.95 11.93 0.28
C ARG A 43 12.89 11.93 -0.83
N GLY A 44 13.14 11.28 -1.97
CA GLY A 44 12.13 11.13 -3.02
C GLY A 44 10.83 10.48 -2.53
N TYR A 45 10.91 9.64 -1.50
CA TYR A 45 9.75 8.95 -0.92
C TYR A 45 9.10 9.70 0.27
N LEU A 46 9.69 10.79 0.74
CA LEU A 46 9.22 11.49 1.95
C LEU A 46 7.80 12.05 1.79
N GLY A 47 7.48 12.59 0.62
CA GLY A 47 6.15 13.14 0.34
C GLY A 47 5.05 12.08 0.42
N GLU A 48 5.31 10.89 -0.12
CA GLU A 48 4.37 9.76 -0.07
C GLU A 48 4.19 9.25 1.38
N VAL A 49 5.28 9.13 2.15
CA VAL A 49 5.21 8.77 3.57
C VAL A 49 4.34 9.74 4.36
N LEU A 50 4.56 11.05 4.21
CA LEU A 50 3.79 12.06 4.95
C LEU A 50 2.32 12.07 4.54
N SER A 51 2.03 11.90 3.24
CA SER A 51 0.65 11.81 2.74
C SER A 51 -0.12 10.68 3.41
N VAL A 52 0.51 9.49 3.50
CA VAL A 52 -0.12 8.33 4.14
C VAL A 52 -0.27 8.55 5.66
N ILE A 53 0.74 9.08 6.36
CA ILE A 53 0.64 9.35 7.80
C ILE A 53 -0.51 10.32 8.12
N ASN A 54 -0.59 11.44 7.39
CA ASN A 54 -1.62 12.47 7.59
C ASN A 54 -3.04 11.98 7.26
N HIS A 55 -3.19 10.86 6.54
CA HIS A 55 -4.49 10.25 6.31
C HIS A 55 -5.02 9.50 7.54
N TYR A 56 -4.13 8.97 8.39
CA TYR A 56 -4.51 8.13 9.55
C TYR A 56 -4.32 8.81 10.91
N VAL A 57 -3.59 9.93 10.98
CA VAL A 57 -3.27 10.70 12.20
C VAL A 57 -3.80 12.11 12.05
#